data_AF-A0A495VVH9-F1
#
_entry.id   AF-A0A495VVH9-F1
#
_cell.length_a   1.000
_cell.length_b   1.000
_cell.length_c   1.000
_cell.angle_alpha   90.00
_cell.angle_beta   90.00
_cell.angle_gamma   90.00
#
_symmetry.space_group_name_H-M   'P 1'
#
loop_
_entity.id
_entity.type
_entity.pdbx_description
1 polymer ?
#
loop_
_entity_poly.entity_id
_entity_poly.type
_entity_poly.pdbx_seq_one_letter_code
_entity_poly.pdbx_strand_id
1 'polypeptide(L)'
;MTFKEEFLAELEDCLRGYGAVPVCDPGAVARFIDYVRRLPEDDQRLRCLAGVDQGSGSFWNNPAVWWEQVPRFGVAAHDCSDLLDRMLDEAISDEIDVLEMEIRELPG
;
A
#
# COMPACT_ATOMS: atom_id res chain seq x y z
N MET A 1 -16.99 3.50 3.88
CA MET A 1 -15.74 3.01 4.49
C MET A 1 -14.65 3.96 4.03
N THR A 2 -13.74 4.37 4.90
CA THR A 2 -12.60 5.22 4.54
C THR A 2 -11.49 4.38 3.95
N PHE A 3 -10.60 4.97 3.15
CA PHE A 3 -9.42 4.28 2.63
C PHE A 3 -8.60 3.61 3.75
N LYS A 4 -8.44 4.29 4.90
CA LYS A 4 -7.74 3.74 6.05
C LYS A 4 -8.41 2.48 6.59
N GLU A 5 -9.75 2.45 6.67
CA GLU A 5 -10.51 1.29 7.12
C GLU A 5 -10.35 0.11 6.15
N GLU A 6 -10.41 0.36 4.84
CA GLU A 6 -10.20 -0.66 3.80
C GLU A 6 -8.77 -1.20 3.84
N PHE A 7 -7.79 -0.30 3.98
CA PHE A 7 -6.38 -0.68 4.05
C PHE A 7 -6.07 -1.53 5.28
N LEU A 8 -6.65 -1.17 6.43
CA LEU A 8 -6.54 -1.98 7.64
C LEU A 8 -7.23 -3.34 7.47
N ALA A 9 -8.40 -3.40 6.85
CA ALA A 9 -9.11 -4.65 6.60
C ALA A 9 -8.28 -5.60 5.72
N GLU A 10 -7.70 -5.10 4.62
CA GLU A 10 -6.87 -5.92 3.74
C GLU A 10 -5.60 -6.43 4.43
N LEU A 11 -4.93 -5.57 5.21
CA LEU A 11 -3.76 -6.00 6.01
C LEU A 11 -4.13 -7.06 7.05
N GLU A 12 -5.29 -6.91 7.71
CA GLU A 12 -5.81 -7.91 8.65
C GLU A 12 -6.13 -9.23 7.97
N ASP A 13 -6.68 -9.21 6.75
CA ASP A 13 -6.95 -10.41 5.99
C ASP A 13 -5.65 -11.09 5.54
N CYS A 14 -4.65 -10.32 5.10
CA CYS A 14 -3.30 -10.85 4.84
C CYS A 14 -2.70 -11.50 6.10
N LEU A 15 -2.83 -10.87 7.27
CA LEU A 15 -2.36 -11.42 8.54
C LEU A 15 -3.05 -12.75 8.90
N ARG A 16 -4.36 -12.86 8.62
CA ARG A 16 -5.16 -14.08 8.85
C ARG A 16 -4.92 -15.17 7.81
N GLY A 17 -4.22 -14.85 6.71
CA GLY A 17 -4.00 -15.75 5.58
C GLY A 17 -5.18 -15.83 4.60
N TYR A 18 -6.11 -14.87 4.65
CA TYR A 18 -7.25 -14.75 3.73
C TYR A 18 -7.09 -13.61 2.71
N GLY A 19 -6.13 -12.72 2.92
CA GLY A 19 -5.89 -11.55 2.06
C GLY A 19 -5.14 -11.89 0.77
N ALA A 20 -4.82 -10.86 0.01
CA ALA A 20 -4.24 -10.99 -1.33
C ALA A 20 -2.91 -11.78 -1.38
N VAL A 21 -2.17 -11.85 -0.27
CA VAL A 21 -0.83 -12.46 -0.21
C VAL A 21 -0.49 -13.21 1.07
N PRO A 22 0.40 -14.22 1.00
CA PRO A 22 0.96 -14.85 2.18
C PRO A 22 2.00 -13.94 2.86
N VAL A 23 1.96 -13.86 4.19
CA VAL A 23 2.91 -13.08 5.00
C VAL A 23 3.98 -13.98 5.60
N CYS A 24 5.26 -13.61 5.48
CA CYS A 24 6.37 -14.37 6.06
C CYS A 24 6.57 -14.16 7.57
N ASP A 25 6.36 -12.94 8.07
CA ASP A 25 6.38 -12.62 9.51
C ASP A 25 5.05 -11.97 9.93
N PRO A 26 4.08 -12.77 10.40
CA PRO A 26 2.80 -12.26 10.89
C PRO A 26 2.95 -11.27 12.05
N GLY A 27 3.97 -11.43 12.89
CA GLY A 27 4.23 -10.54 14.01
C GLY A 27 4.63 -9.13 13.56
N ALA A 28 5.37 -9.03 12.46
CA ALA A 28 5.69 -7.74 11.85
C ALA A 28 4.47 -7.07 11.23
N VAL A 29 3.66 -7.79 10.45
CA VAL A 29 2.43 -7.23 9.88
C VAL A 29 1.44 -6.81 10.96
N ALA A 30 1.30 -7.56 12.05
CA ALA A 30 0.49 -7.14 13.20
C ALA A 30 0.96 -5.80 13.79
N ARG A 31 2.29 -5.59 13.93
CA ARG A 31 2.84 -4.30 14.37
C ARG A 31 2.56 -3.17 13.37
N PHE A 32 2.61 -3.47 12.08
CA PHE A 32 2.30 -2.51 11.03
C PHE A 32 0.82 -2.09 11.06
N ILE A 33 -0.10 -3.04 11.23
CA ILE A 33 -1.53 -2.77 11.42
C ILE A 33 -1.75 -1.84 12.61
N ASP A 34 -1.13 -2.15 13.76
CA ASP A 34 -1.25 -1.30 14.96
C ASP A 34 -0.63 0.09 14.77
N TYR A 35 0.46 0.18 14.00
CA TYR A 35 1.04 1.46 13.60
C TYR A 35 0.05 2.28 12.76
N VAL A 36 -0.50 1.71 11.69
CA VAL A 36 -1.47 2.38 10.81
C VAL A 36 -2.72 2.80 11.58
N ARG A 37 -3.24 1.97 12.48
CA ARG A 37 -4.38 2.31 13.35
C ARG A 37 -4.14 3.59 14.14
N ARG A 38 -2.92 3.79 14.66
CA ARG A 38 -2.54 4.95 15.48
C ARG A 38 -2.26 6.22 14.69
N LEU A 39 -2.07 6.13 13.37
CA LEU A 39 -1.93 7.32 12.53
C LEU A 39 -3.20 8.16 12.58
N PRO A 40 -3.11 9.49 12.53
CA PRO A 40 -4.29 10.33 12.46
C PRO A 40 -5.04 10.13 11.13
N GLU A 41 -6.34 10.43 11.10
CA GLU A 41 -7.15 10.27 9.87
C GLU A 41 -6.68 11.19 8.72
N ASP A 42 -6.02 12.30 9.06
CA ASP A 42 -5.46 13.25 8.12
C ASP A 42 -3.97 13.02 7.82
N ASP A 43 -3.40 11.86 8.20
CA ASP A 43 -2.03 11.49 7.86
C ASP A 43 -1.80 11.64 6.34
N GLN A 44 -0.77 12.41 6.00
CA GLN A 44 -0.51 12.79 4.62
C GLN A 44 -0.32 11.58 3.70
N ARG A 45 0.33 10.52 4.17
CA ARG A 45 0.64 9.35 3.34
C ARG A 45 -0.61 8.55 3.03
N LEU A 46 -1.47 8.37 4.03
CA LEU A 46 -2.78 7.73 3.84
C LEU A 46 -3.67 8.56 2.90
N ARG A 47 -3.63 9.89 3.00
CA ARG A 47 -4.36 10.78 2.07
C ARG A 47 -3.82 10.70 0.64
N CYS A 48 -2.51 10.60 0.46
CA CYS A 48 -1.90 10.43 -0.85
C CYS A 48 -2.27 9.07 -1.47
N LEU A 49 -2.16 7.99 -0.71
CA LEU A 49 -2.60 6.66 -1.14
C LEU A 49 -4.08 6.63 -1.53
N ALA A 50 -4.94 7.26 -0.72
CA ALA A 50 -6.36 7.42 -1.06
C ALA A 50 -6.58 8.25 -2.34
N GLY A 51 -5.70 9.20 -2.64
CA GLY A 51 -5.73 9.98 -3.88
C GLY A 51 -5.35 9.12 -5.10
N VAL A 52 -4.32 8.28 -4.99
CA VAL A 52 -3.92 7.33 -6.04
C VAL A 52 -5.05 6.33 -6.31
N ASP A 53 -5.65 5.79 -5.25
CA ASP A 53 -6.81 4.89 -5.36
C ASP A 53 -7.99 5.52 -6.12
N GLN A 54 -8.31 6.79 -5.84
CA GLN A 54 -9.38 7.50 -6.56
C GLN A 54 -9.06 7.81 -8.02
N GLY A 55 -7.78 7.96 -8.37
CA GLY A 55 -7.33 8.26 -9.73
C GLY A 55 -7.42 7.04 -10.64
N SER A 56 -6.76 5.96 -10.24
CA SER A 56 -6.57 4.77 -11.09
C SER A 56 -6.91 3.44 -10.40
N GLY A 57 -7.02 3.42 -9.06
CA GLY A 57 -7.13 2.19 -8.29
C GLY A 57 -5.87 1.30 -8.36
N SER A 58 -4.74 1.85 -8.84
CA SER A 58 -3.50 1.11 -9.07
C SER A 58 -2.89 0.55 -7.79
N PHE A 59 -3.04 1.26 -6.67
CA PHE A 59 -2.49 0.86 -5.38
C PHE A 59 -2.85 -0.58 -4.97
N TRP A 60 -4.13 -0.97 -5.07
CA TRP A 60 -4.58 -2.31 -4.68
C TRP A 60 -4.07 -3.42 -5.61
N ASN A 61 -3.73 -3.06 -6.84
CA ASN A 61 -3.24 -3.97 -7.85
C ASN A 61 -1.72 -3.94 -8.01
N ASN A 62 -1.03 -3.06 -7.27
CA ASN A 62 0.40 -2.85 -7.41
C ASN A 62 1.18 -4.07 -6.84
N PRO A 63 1.87 -4.86 -7.69
CA PRO A 63 2.57 -6.05 -7.24
C PRO A 63 3.83 -5.72 -6.41
N ALA A 64 4.49 -4.58 -6.65
CA ALA A 64 5.62 -4.16 -5.82
C ALA A 64 5.19 -3.94 -4.37
N VAL A 65 4.00 -3.40 -4.16
CA VAL A 65 3.41 -3.27 -2.82
C VAL A 65 3.01 -4.65 -2.27
N TRP A 66 2.05 -5.30 -2.92
CA TRP A 66 1.35 -6.42 -2.32
C TRP A 66 2.09 -7.75 -2.44
N TRP A 67 2.87 -7.98 -3.50
CA TRP A 67 3.61 -9.24 -3.69
C TRP A 67 5.08 -9.17 -3.23
N GLU A 68 5.63 -7.97 -3.07
CA GLU A 68 7.04 -7.82 -2.68
C GLU A 68 7.23 -7.23 -1.30
N GLN A 69 6.62 -6.08 -1.00
CA GLN A 69 6.84 -5.39 0.27
C GLN A 69 6.09 -6.04 1.43
N VAL A 70 4.76 -6.19 1.31
CA VAL A 70 3.91 -6.73 2.39
C VAL A 70 4.33 -8.15 2.83
N PRO A 71 4.57 -9.11 1.91
CA PRO A 71 4.92 -10.49 2.28
C PRO A 71 6.25 -10.58 3.02
N ARG A 72 7.21 -9.72 2.67
CA ARG A 72 8.60 -9.75 3.18
C ARG A 72 8.82 -8.83 4.38
N PHE A 73 7.81 -8.07 4.81
CA PHE A 73 7.94 -7.21 5.97
C PHE A 73 8.23 -8.05 7.23
N GLY A 74 9.21 -7.63 8.02
CA GLY A 74 9.76 -8.39 9.15
C GLY A 74 10.91 -9.34 8.80
N VAL A 75 11.18 -9.64 7.53
CA VAL A 75 12.32 -10.51 7.16
C VAL A 75 13.64 -9.71 7.11
N ALA A 76 13.64 -8.56 6.44
CA ALA A 76 14.81 -7.70 6.29
C ALA A 76 14.58 -6.26 6.80
N ALA A 77 13.33 -5.78 6.74
CA ALA A 77 12.93 -4.45 7.21
C ALA A 77 11.85 -4.60 8.27
N HIS A 78 11.96 -3.80 9.34
CA HIS A 78 11.06 -3.86 10.49
C HIS A 78 10.42 -2.51 10.83
N ASP A 79 10.83 -1.45 10.14
CA ASP A 79 10.31 -0.10 10.35
C ASP A 79 8.97 0.07 9.63
N CYS A 80 7.94 0.40 10.40
CA CYS A 80 6.57 0.57 9.92
C CYS A 80 6.39 1.87 9.14
N SER A 81 7.12 2.94 9.50
CA SER A 81 7.09 4.20 8.76
C SER A 81 7.74 3.99 7.40
N ASP A 82 8.93 3.40 7.36
CA ASP A 82 9.64 3.17 6.10
C ASP A 82 8.89 2.20 5.18
N LEU A 83 8.11 1.26 5.73
CA LEU A 83 7.21 0.44 4.91
C LEU A 83 6.12 1.30 4.28
N LEU A 84 5.43 2.14 5.06
CA LEU A 84 4.36 2.99 4.53
C LEU A 84 4.88 3.99 3.49
N ASP A 85 6.07 4.56 3.72
CA ASP A 85 6.71 5.48 2.79
C ASP A 85 7.04 4.77 1.47
N ARG A 86 7.63 3.57 1.52
CA ARG A 86 7.89 2.77 0.30
C ARG A 86 6.63 2.32 -0.42
N MET A 87 5.57 1.99 0.31
CA MET A 87 4.29 1.64 -0.32
C MET A 87 3.70 2.83 -1.08
N LEU A 88 3.84 4.04 -0.51
CA LEU A 88 3.43 5.27 -1.18
C LEU A 88 4.28 5.59 -2.40
N ASP A 89 5.61 5.47 -2.29
CA ASP A 89 6.52 5.73 -3.41
C ASP A 89 6.23 4.82 -4.60
N GLU A 90 5.98 3.52 -4.37
CA GLU A 90 5.59 2.59 -5.44
C GLU A 90 4.23 2.95 -6.05
N ALA A 91 3.25 3.33 -5.22
CA ALA A 91 1.93 3.72 -5.70
C ALA A 91 1.98 4.98 -6.58
N ILE A 92 2.80 5.97 -6.19
CA ILE A 92 3.01 7.18 -6.98
C ILE A 92 3.79 6.86 -8.27
N SER A 93 4.82 6.02 -8.20
CA SER A 93 5.61 5.67 -9.38
C SER A 93 4.75 4.99 -10.45
N ASP A 94 3.91 4.04 -10.05
CA ASP A 94 3.01 3.34 -10.96
C ASP A 94 1.98 4.30 -11.59
N GLU A 95 1.44 5.24 -10.81
CA GLU A 95 0.54 6.28 -11.33
C GLU A 95 1.23 7.19 -12.36
N ILE A 96 2.48 7.58 -12.11
CA ILE A 96 3.26 8.39 -13.06
C ILE A 96 3.47 7.63 -14.37
N ASP A 97 3.84 6.35 -14.29
CA ASP A 97 4.07 5.52 -15.48
C ASP A 97 2.80 5.37 -16.34
N VAL A 98 1.63 5.20 -15.70
CA VAL A 98 0.32 5.18 -16.37
C VAL A 98 0.05 6.50 -17.09
N LEU A 99 0.20 7.64 -16.41
CA LEU A 99 -0.02 8.96 -17.00
C LEU A 99 0.95 9.25 -18.15
N GLU A 100 2.22 8.84 -18.04
CA GLU A 100 3.18 8.96 -19.13
C GLU A 100 2.80 8.15 -20.36
N MET A 101 2.25 6.93 -20.17
CA MET A 101 1.71 6.14 -21.28
C MET A 101 0.53 6.83 -21.95
N GLU A 102 -0.45 7.31 -21.18
CA GLU A 102 -1.64 8.00 -21.73
C GLU A 102 -1.25 9.22 -22.57
N ILE A 103 -0.28 10.03 -22.10
CA ILE A 103 0.20 11.21 -22.84
C ILE A 103 0.85 10.80 -24.18
N ARG A 104 1.60 9.69 -24.22
CA ARG A 104 2.26 9.22 -25.45
C ARG A 104 1.28 8.67 -26.48
N GLU A 105 0.11 8.20 -26.06
CA GLU A 105 -0.92 7.62 -26.94
C GLU A 105 -1.92 8.63 -27.50
N LEU A 106 -1.87 9.89 -27.05
CA LEU A 106 -2.70 10.96 -27.62
C LEU A 106 -2.23 11.29 -29.06
N PRO A 107 -3.13 11.27 -30.06
CA PRO A 107 -2.80 11.77 -31.39
C PRO A 107 -2.57 13.28 -31.30
N GLY A 108 -1.39 13.71 -31.77
CA GLY A 108 -0.98 15.13 -31.80
C GLY A 108 -1.86 16.01 -32.70
#